data_AF-A0A101CDK9-F1
#
_entry.id   AF-A0A101CDK9-F1
#
_cell.length_a   1.000
_cell.length_b   1.000
_cell.length_c   1.000
_cell.angle_alpha   90.00
_cell.angle_beta   90.00
_cell.angle_gamma   90.00
#
_symmetry.space_group_name_H-M   'P 1'
#
loop_
_entity.id
_entity.type
_entity.pdbx_description
1 polymer ?
#
loop_
_entity_poly.entity_id
_entity_poly.type
_entity_poly.pdbx_seq_one_letter_code
_entity_poly.pdbx_strand_id
1 'polypeptide(L)' 'MIEIGKLYEIQDYSAKVYNVRISGVDNEHIYGVINKNALVIIKKSDIRQMKKWQTFNSVIVGALAIATVIFIPI' A
#
# COMPACT_ATOMS: atom_id res chain seq x y z
N MET A 1 12.30 -0.81 -10.14
CA MET A 1 12.67 -0.32 -8.80
C MET A 1 11.47 0.39 -8.18
N ILE A 2 11.21 0.17 -6.89
CA ILE A 2 10.15 0.86 -6.15
C ILE A 2 10.74 2.16 -5.59
N GLU A 3 10.07 3.29 -5.84
CA GLU A 3 10.52 4.62 -5.39
C GLU A 3 9.90 4.97 -4.03
N ILE A 4 10.76 5.28 -3.06
CA ILE A 4 10.35 5.78 -1.75
C ILE A 4 9.75 7.20 -1.91
N GLY A 5 8.69 7.49 -1.16
CA GLY A 5 8.00 8.79 -1.14
C GLY A 5 6.94 8.96 -2.24
N LYS A 6 6.83 8.01 -3.16
CA LYS A 6 5.81 8.00 -4.23
C LYS A 6 4.58 7.19 -3.82
N LEU A 7 3.43 7.54 -4.40
CA LEU A 7 2.18 6.83 -4.22
C LEU A 7 2.12 5.64 -5.18
N TYR A 8 1.72 4.49 -4.66
CA TYR A 8 1.48 3.28 -5.42
C TYR A 8 0.10 2.73 -5.10
N GLU A 9 -0.53 2.22 -6.14
CA GLU A 9 -1.72 1.40 -6.05
C GLU A 9 -1.31 -0.07 -5.91
N ILE A 10 -1.74 -0.71 -4.85
CA ILE A 10 -1.45 -2.11 -4.57
C ILE A 10 -2.76 -2.88 -4.62
N GLN A 11 -2.84 -3.88 -5.48
CA GLN A 11 -3.99 -4.78 -5.58
C GLN A 11 -3.66 -6.14 -4.96
N ASP A 12 -4.52 -6.58 -4.04
CA ASP A 12 -4.46 -7.91 -3.41
C ASP A 12 -5.21 -8.95 -4.28
N TYR A 13 -4.96 -10.24 -4.05
CA TYR A 13 -5.73 -11.37 -4.59
C TYR A 13 -7.23 -11.30 -4.29
N SER A 14 -7.62 -10.61 -3.21
CA SER A 14 -9.03 -10.32 -2.89
C SER A 14 -9.65 -9.19 -3.75
N ALA A 15 -8.96 -8.75 -4.81
CA ALA A 15 -9.32 -7.62 -5.66
C ALA A 15 -9.46 -6.26 -4.94
N LYS A 16 -8.98 -6.16 -3.69
CA LYS A 16 -8.92 -4.90 -2.94
C LYS A 16 -7.75 -4.07 -3.43
N VAL A 17 -7.98 -2.76 -3.54
CA VAL A 17 -7.02 -1.78 -4.04
C VAL A 17 -6.60 -0.87 -2.90
N TYR A 18 -5.31 -0.62 -2.73
CA TYR A 18 -4.75 0.19 -1.66
C TYR A 18 -3.86 1.29 -2.23
N ASN A 19 -4.15 2.54 -1.88
CA ASN A 19 -3.30 3.68 -2.20
C ASN A 19 -2.30 3.90 -1.07
N VAL A 20 -1.05 3.53 -1.31
CA VAL A 20 0.01 3.53 -0.31
C VAL A 20 1.13 4.42 -0.76
N ARG A 21 1.49 5.39 0.09
CA ARG A 21 2.73 6.13 -0.06
C ARG A 21 3.87 5.30 0.50
N ILE A 22 4.77 4.85 -0.37
CA ILE A 22 5.88 3.98 0.04
C ILE A 22 6.83 4.77 0.93
N SER A 23 7.10 4.26 2.12
CA SER A 23 8.08 4.83 3.05
C SER A 23 9.35 3.98 3.13
N GLY A 24 9.26 2.71 2.74
CA GLY A 24 10.41 1.80 2.70
C GLY A 24 10.03 0.48 2.04
N VAL A 25 11.04 -0.27 1.61
CA VAL A 25 10.85 -1.61 1.05
C VAL A 25 11.96 -2.50 1.55
N ASP A 26 11.58 -3.71 1.95
CA ASP A 26 12.49 -4.78 2.35
C ASP A 26 12.37 -5.94 1.36
N ASN A 27 13.03 -7.07 1.60
CA ASN A 27 12.98 -8.23 0.71
C ASN A 27 11.58 -8.86 0.68
N GLU A 28 10.91 -8.95 1.83
CA GLU A 28 9.58 -9.58 1.95
C GLU A 28 8.42 -8.58 2.09
N HIS A 29 8.70 -7.38 2.59
CA HIS A 29 7.67 -6.42 2.99
C HIS A 29 7.79 -5.06 2.28
N ILE A 30 6.66 -4.41 2.10
CA ILE A 30 6.54 -3.03 1.64
C ILE A 30 5.94 -2.21 2.78
N TYR A 31 6.64 -1.14 3.17
CA TYR A 31 6.21 -0.23 4.21
C TYR A 31 5.68 1.04 3.58
N GLY A 32 4.56 1.52 4.08
CA GLY A 32 4.02 2.77 3.60
C GLY A 32 2.94 3.36 4.48
N VAL A 33 2.35 4.42 3.97
CA VAL A 33 1.35 5.22 4.69
C VAL A 33 0.15 5.40 3.78
N ILE A 34 -1.04 5.01 4.25
CA ILE A 34 -2.30 5.13 3.48
C ILE A 34 -2.94 6.52 3.72
N ASN A 35 -2.89 7.01 4.95
CA ASN A 35 -3.38 8.32 5.38
C ASN A 35 -2.39 8.94 6.38
N LYS A 36 -2.44 10.27 6.62
CA LYS A 36 -1.45 11.02 7.43
C LYS A 36 -1.03 10.39 8.78
N ASN A 37 -1.83 9.48 9.36
CA ASN A 37 -1.53 8.76 10.61
C ASN A 37 -1.60 7.22 10.53
N ALA A 38 -1.75 6.62 9.35
CA ALA A 38 -1.91 5.17 9.20
C ALA A 38 -0.73 4.55 8.44
N LEU A 39 0.21 3.97 9.20
CA LEU A 39 1.27 3.12 8.68
C LEU A 39 0.67 1.75 8.30
N VAL A 40 1.09 1.24 7.15
CA VAL A 40 0.71 -0.08 6.64
C VAL A 40 1.96 -0.86 6.26
N ILE A 41 1.94 -2.15 6.55
CA ILE A 41 2.97 -3.11 6.18
C ILE A 41 2.28 -4.15 5.30
N ILE A 42 2.76 -4.31 4.07
CA ILE A 42 2.17 -5.20 3.08
C ILE A 42 3.21 -6.24 2.70
N LYS A 43 2.85 -7.53 2.80
CA LYS A 43 3.70 -8.63 2.33
C LYS A 43 3.67 -8.69 0.82
N LYS A 44 4.83 -8.82 0.18
CA LYS A 44 4.91 -8.93 -1.29
C LYS A 44 4.21 -10.17 -1.82
N SER A 45 4.12 -11.24 -1.03
CA SER A 45 3.40 -12.47 -1.38
C SER A 45 1.90 -12.26 -1.57
N ASP A 46 1.31 -11.30 -0.86
CA ASP A 46 -0.12 -10.99 -0.95
C ASP A 46 -0.43 -9.98 -2.06
N ILE A 47 0.60 -9.42 -2.71
CA ILE A 47 0.46 -8.45 -3.79
C ILE A 47 0.26 -9.19 -5.10
N ARG A 48 -0.94 -9.06 -5.67
CA ARG A 48 -1.25 -9.56 -7.00
C ARG A 48 -0.73 -8.61 -8.08
N GLN A 49 -0.92 -7.30 -7.90
CA GLN A 49 -0.42 -6.26 -8.80
C GLN A 49 -0.02 -5.01 -8.03
N MET A 50 1.03 -4.34 -8.49
CA MET A 50 1.48 -3.05 -7.95
C MET A 50 1.71 -2.08 -9.10
N LYS A 51 1.00 -0.95 -9.08
CA LYS A 51 1.08 0.08 -10.11
C LYS A 51 1.47 1.41 -9.48
N LYS A 52 2.43 2.12 -10.09
CA LYS A 52 2.76 3.48 -9.65
C LYS A 52 1.57 4.38 -9.96
N TRP A 53 1.10 5.15 -8.98
CA TRP A 53 0.05 6.13 -9.22
C TRP A 53 0.62 7.26 -10.06
N GLN A 54 0.40 7.20 -11.37
CA GLN A 54 0.62 8.33 -12.26
C GLN A 54 -0.67 9.13 -12.28
N THR A 55 -0.59 10.42 -11.92
CA THR A 55 -1.68 11.39 -12.00
C THR A 55 -2.06 11.65 -13.45
N PHE A 56 -2.60 10.65 -14.13
CA PHE A 56 -3.19 10.79 -15.45
C PHE A 56 -4.53 10.05 -15.45
N ASN A 57 -5.57 10.89 -15.40
CA ASN A 57 -6.98 10.65 -15.64
C ASN A 57 -7.77 9.82 -14.61
N SER A 58 -8.61 10.59 -13.90
CA SER A 58 -10.01 10.32 -13.55
C SER A 58 -10.43 8.87 -13.28
N VAL A 59 -11.02 8.71 -12.10
CA VAL A 59 -11.84 7.56 -11.65
C VAL A 59 -11.04 6.42 -11.02
N ILE A 60 -10.65 6.61 -9.76
CA ILE A 60 -10.41 5.47 -8.87
C ILE A 60 -11.29 5.70 -7.64
N VAL A 61 -12.49 5.14 -7.77
CA VAL A 61 -13.47 4.98 -6.70
C VAL A 61 -13.02 3.78 -5.88
N GLY A 62 -12.82 3.99 -4.58
CA GLY A 62 -12.74 2.91 -3.60
C GLY A 62 -11.33 2.64 -3.08
N ALA A 63 -11.08 3.02 -1.82
CA ALA A 63 -10.79 2.07 -0.76
C ALA A 63 -10.41 2.81 0.53
N LEU A 64 -11.43 3.08 1.34
CA LEU A 64 -11.29 3.24 2.78
C LEU A 64 -11.38 1.85 3.41
N ALA A 65 -10.25 1.27 3.82
CA ALA A 65 -10.19 0.25 4.87
C ALA A 65 -8.72 0.08 5.31
N ILE A 66 -8.25 0.97 6.19
CA ILE A 66 -6.99 0.81 6.91
C ILE A 66 -7.18 -0.25 8.00
N ALA A 67 -6.72 -1.47 7.78
CA ALA A 67 -6.60 -2.46 8.84
C ALA A 67 -5.35 -2.10 9.67
N THR A 68 -5.54 -1.53 10.86
CA THR A 68 -4.45 -1.29 11.81
C THR A 68 -4.04 -2.62 12.43
N VAL A 69 -2.96 -3.24 11.96
CA VAL A 69 -2.34 -4.36 12.68
C VAL A 69 -1.42 -3.78 13.74
N ILE A 70 -1.97 -3.57 14.94
CA ILE A 70 -1.19 -3.17 16.11
C ILE A 70 -0.61 -4.47 16.69
N PHE A 71 0.67 -4.75 16.42
CA PHE A 71 1.42 -5.76 17.17
C PHE A 71 1.85 -5.14 18.50
N ILE A 72 1.20 -5.56 19.60
CA ILE A 72 1.69 -5.38 20.96
C ILE A 72 2.36 -6.69 21.35
N PRO A 73 3.70 -6.76 21.55
CA PRO A 73 4.30 -7.96 22.10
C PRO A 73 3.96 -8.04 23.60
N ILE A 74 3.42 -9.18 24.02
CA ILE A 74 3.27 -9.59 25.43
C ILE A 74 4.59 -10.24 25.86
#